data_AF-A0A1F7VCN6-F1
#
_entry.id   AF-A0A1F7VCN6-F1
#
_cell.length_a   1.000
_cell.length_b   1.000
_cell.length_c   1.000
_cell.angle_alpha   90.00
_cell.angle_beta   90.00
_cell.angle_gamma   90.00
#
_symmetry.space_group_name_H-M   'P 1'
#
loop_
_entity.id
_entity.type
_entity.pdbx_description
1 polymer ?
#
loop_
_entity_poly.entity_id
_entity_poly.type
_entity_poly.pdbx_seq_one_letter_code
_entity_poly.pdbx_strand_id
1 'polypeptide(L)'
;MEIPIVIFLIIYSILALGFLIMSFFLVYHALRFGQTTFFNFLTLSLYVVISAFLLTSAVQFINTVDWSQTINIFSSLTSVVY
;
A
#
# COMPACT_ATOMS: atom_id res chain seq x y z
N MET A 1 17.87 19.18 -4.26
CA MET A 1 16.43 19.46 -4.10
C MET A 1 15.91 18.47 -3.08
N GLU A 2 15.36 18.97 -1.98
CA GLU A 2 14.82 18.14 -0.90
C GLU A 2 13.32 17.98 -1.10
N ILE A 3 12.82 16.75 -1.02
CA ILE A 3 11.39 16.46 -1.10
C ILE A 3 10.93 15.94 0.27
N PRO A 4 9.85 16.50 0.85
CA PRO A 4 9.28 15.99 2.09
C PRO A 4 8.83 14.53 1.96
N ILE A 5 9.20 13.68 2.93
CA ILE A 5 8.81 12.26 2.94
C ILE A 5 7.28 12.06 2.94
N VAL A 6 6.57 13.04 3.50
CA VAL A 6 5.12 13.14 3.59
C VAL A 6 4.42 12.82 2.27
N ILE A 7 4.94 13.32 1.16
CA ILE A 7 4.34 13.14 -0.17
C ILE A 7 4.30 11.65 -0.53
N PHE A 8 5.40 10.93 -0.28
CA PHE A 8 5.50 9.50 -0.58
C PHE A 8 4.58 8.67 0.34
N LEU A 9 4.52 9.01 1.63
CA LEU A 9 3.68 8.31 2.60
C LEU A 9 2.18 8.48 2.29
N ILE A 10 1.77 9.68 1.88
CA ILE A 10 0.38 9.96 1.47
C ILE A 10 0.04 9.18 0.21
N ILE A 11 0.88 9.25 -0.83
CA ILE A 11 0.64 8.52 -2.08
C ILE A 11 0.54 7.03 -1.81
N TYR A 12 1.46 6.47 -1.04
CA TYR A 12 1.44 5.06 -0.66
C TYR A 12 0.13 4.69 0.07
N SER A 13 -0.30 5.51 1.03
CA SER A 13 -1.53 5.27 1.80
C SER A 13 -2.78 5.27 0.92
N ILE A 14 -2.87 6.21 -0.03
CA ILE A 14 -3.98 6.28 -0.99
C ILE A 14 -4.02 5.03 -1.87
N LEU A 15 -2.87 4.60 -2.39
CA LEU A 15 -2.78 3.40 -3.22
C LEU A 15 -3.15 2.14 -2.44
N ALA A 16 -2.65 1.99 -1.21
CA ALA A 16 -2.98 0.86 -0.34
C ALA A 16 -4.48 0.80 0.00
N LEU A 17 -5.09 1.95 0.32
CA LEU A 17 -6.52 2.05 0.56
C LEU A 17 -7.33 1.70 -0.70
N GLY A 18 -6.93 2.25 -1.86
CA GLY A 18 -7.55 1.94 -3.15
C GLY A 18 -7.49 0.44 -3.47
N PHE A 19 -6.34 -0.20 -3.22
CA PHE A 19 -6.16 -1.64 -3.41
C PHE A 19 -7.08 -2.48 -2.52
N LEU A 20 -7.24 -2.09 -1.25
CA LEU A 20 -8.16 -2.75 -0.33
C LEU A 20 -9.62 -2.63 -0.80
N ILE A 21 -10.05 -1.43 -1.22
CA ILE A 21 -11.40 -1.18 -1.74
C ILE A 21 -11.65 -2.05 -2.98
N MET A 22 -10.70 -2.09 -3.92
CA MET A 22 -10.83 -2.92 -5.13
C MET A 22 -10.88 -4.42 -4.80
N SER A 23 -10.15 -4.86 -3.78
CA SER A 23 -10.20 -6.24 -3.30
C SER A 23 -11.58 -6.61 -2.75
N PHE A 24 -12.21 -5.73 -1.97
CA PHE A 24 -13.61 -5.91 -1.54
C PHE A 24 -14.58 -5.94 -2.72
N PHE A 25 -14.39 -5.06 -3.71
CA PHE A 25 -15.23 -5.04 -4.91
C PHE A 25 -15.13 -6.34 -5.71
N LEU A 26 -13.93 -6.91 -5.84
CA LEU A 26 -13.72 -8.19 -6.52
C LEU A 26 -14.41 -9.35 -5.80
N VAL A 27 -14.32 -9.42 -4.46
CA VAL A 27 -15.06 -10.42 -3.68
C VAL A 27 -16.56 -10.27 -3.89
N TYR A 28 -17.09 -9.06 -3.75
CA TYR A 28 -18.51 -8.78 -3.96
C TYR A 28 -18.98 -9.16 -5.38
N HIS A 29 -18.20 -8.80 -6.39
CA HIS A 29 -18.53 -9.12 -7.78
C HIS A 29 -18.49 -10.63 -8.03
N ALA A 30 -17.49 -11.33 -7.49
CA ALA A 30 -17.37 -12.77 -7.60
C ALA A 30 -18.52 -13.53 -6.91
N LEU A 31 -19.02 -13.02 -5.78
CA LEU A 31 -20.17 -13.56 -5.07
C LEU A 31 -21.50 -13.32 -5.80
N ARG A 32 -21.66 -12.15 -6.43
CA ARG A 32 -22.94 -11.77 -7.05
C ARG A 32 -23.08 -12.24 -8.50
N PHE A 33 -21.98 -12.29 -9.26
CA PHE A 33 -22.02 -12.49 -10.71
C PHE A 33 -21.08 -13.59 -11.21
N GLY A 34 -20.20 -14.14 -10.35
CA GLY A 34 -19.25 -15.17 -10.74
C GLY A 34 -19.78 -16.59 -10.53
N GLN A 35 -19.38 -17.54 -11.37
CA GLN A 35 -19.35 -18.96 -10.96
C GLN A 35 -18.22 -19.13 -9.95
N THR A 36 -18.49 -18.76 -8.69
CA THR A 36 -17.50 -18.78 -7.63
C THR A 36 -17.23 -20.23 -7.24
N THR A 37 -16.09 -20.77 -7.67
CA THR A 37 -15.56 -22.01 -7.07
C THR A 37 -15.04 -21.70 -5.67
N PHE A 38 -15.03 -22.69 -4.78
CA PHE A 38 -14.51 -22.54 -3.42
C PHE A 38 -13.08 -21.97 -3.42
N PHE A 39 -12.21 -22.45 -4.32
CA PHE A 39 -10.84 -21.96 -4.44
C PHE A 39 -10.74 -20.51 -4.89
N ASN A 40 -11.63 -20.06 -5.78
CA ASN A 40 -11.67 -18.65 -6.20
C ASN A 40 -12.08 -17.75 -5.03
N PHE A 41 -13.16 -18.13 -4.32
CA PHE A 41 -13.61 -17.39 -3.15
C PHE A 41 -12.55 -17.32 -2.04
N LEU A 42 -11.88 -18.45 -1.76
CA LEU A 42 -10.80 -18.51 -0.77
C LEU A 42 -9.65 -17.57 -1.14
N THR A 43 -9.21 -17.62 -2.40
CA THR A 43 -8.13 -16.76 -2.92
C THR A 43 -8.49 -15.27 -2.79
N LEU A 44 -9.69 -14.88 -3.23
CA LEU A 44 -10.17 -13.50 -3.13
C LEU A 44 -10.29 -13.03 -1.67
N SER A 45 -10.74 -13.91 -0.77
CA SER A 45 -10.82 -13.61 0.67
C SER A 45 -9.43 -13.41 1.28
N LEU A 46 -8.44 -14.22 0.89
CA LEU A 46 -7.05 -14.05 1.32
C LEU A 46 -6.48 -12.72 0.84
N TYR A 47 -6.76 -12.30 -0.40
CA TYR A 47 -6.36 -10.98 -0.88
C TYR A 47 -6.89 -9.85 0.01
N VAL A 48 -8.17 -9.91 0.41
CA VAL A 48 -8.74 -8.90 1.33
C VAL A 48 -8.04 -8.92 2.69
N VAL A 49 -7.84 -10.09 3.30
CA VAL A 49 -7.21 -10.22 4.62
C VAL A 49 -5.77 -9.70 4.59
N ILE A 50 -4.99 -10.11 3.59
CA ILE A 50 -3.59 -9.69 3.44
C ILE A 50 -3.51 -8.18 3.18
N SER A 51 -4.41 -7.63 2.35
CA SER A 51 -4.45 -6.19 2.08
C SER A 51 -4.80 -5.38 3.33
N ALA A 52 -5.77 -5.85 4.13
CA ALA A 52 -6.15 -5.19 5.38
C ALA A 52 -5.00 -5.23 6.40
N PHE A 53 -4.30 -6.37 6.49
CA PHE A 53 -3.10 -6.52 7.33
C PHE A 53 -1.97 -5.58 6.89
N LEU A 54 -1.69 -5.50 5.58
CA LEU A 54 -0.69 -4.59 5.02
C LEU A 54 -1.03 -3.13 5.32
N LEU A 55 -2.28 -2.71 5.11
CA LEU A 55 -2.72 -1.34 5.39
C LEU A 55 -2.59 -1.02 6.88
N THR A 56 -2.99 -1.94 7.76
CA THR A 56 -2.88 -1.74 9.22
C THR A 56 -1.42 -1.62 9.65
N SER A 57 -0.55 -2.50 9.15
CA SER A 57 0.88 -2.48 9.42
C SER A 57 1.53 -1.20 8.90
N ALA A 58 1.11 -0.73 7.71
CA ALA A 58 1.57 0.52 7.14
C ALA A 58 1.16 1.73 7.97
N VAL A 59 -0.09 1.79 8.44
CA VAL A 59 -0.54 2.89 9.32
C VAL A 59 0.26 2.91 10.62
N GLN A 60 0.53 1.75 11.22
CA GLN A 60 1.38 1.66 12.41
C GLN A 60 2.79 2.19 12.12
N PHE A 61 3.41 1.77 11.02
CA PHE A 61 4.72 2.27 10.59
C PHE A 61 4.71 3.79 10.38
N ILE A 62 3.76 4.30 9.59
CA ILE A 62 3.65 5.73 9.25
C ILE A 62 3.51 6.60 10.50
N ASN A 63 2.77 6.14 11.51
CA ASN A 63 2.62 6.87 12.78
C ASN A 63 3.92 6.99 13.57
N THR A 64 4.92 6.14 13.30
CA THR A 64 6.25 6.22 13.93
C THR A 64 7.24 7.07 13.15
N VAL A 65 6.90 7.47 11.91
CA VAL A 65 7.78 8.27 11.06
C VAL A 65 7.67 9.74 11.43
N ASP A 66 8.81 10.42 11.47
CA ASP A 66 8.86 11.87 11.61
C ASP A 66 8.51 12.54 10.28
N TRP A 67 7.36 13.23 10.26
CA TRP A 67 6.82 13.91 9.08
C TRP A 67 7.64 15.14 8.65
N SER A 68 8.54 15.62 9.50
CA SER A 68 9.43 16.74 9.16
C SER A 68 10.65 16.31 8.34
N GLN A 69 10.86 14.99 8.18
CA GLN A 69 12.01 14.46 7.43
C GLN A 69 11.91 14.79 5.93
N THR A 70 13.03 15.20 5.37
CA THR A 70 13.20 15.42 3.93
C THR A 70 14.14 14.37 3.34
N ILE A 71 13.87 13.96 2.10
CA ILE A 71 14.71 13.05 1.33
C ILE A 71 15.48 13.89 0.31
N ASN A 72 16.82 13.77 0.33
CA ASN A 72 17.67 14.38 -0.68
C ASN A 72 17.92 13.40 -1.83
N ILE A 73 17.20 13.61 -2.93
CA ILE A 73 17.15 12.69 -4.09
C ILE A 73 18.51 12.54 -4.79
N PHE A 74 19.40 13.53 -4.66
CA PHE A 74 20.69 13.55 -5.36
C PHE A 74 21.89 13.21 -4.47
N SER A 75 21.66 13.00 -3.17
CA SER A 75 22.75 12.78 -2.20
C SER A 75 23.55 11.49 -2.45
N SER A 76 22.99 10.49 -3.13
CA SER A 76 23.65 9.20 -3.37
C SER A 76 24.44 9.12 -4.68
N LEU A 77 24.42 10.17 -5.52
CA LEU A 77 25.12 10.19 -6.81
C LEU A 77 26.54 10.77 -6.71
N THR A 78 26.92 11.37 -5.59
CA THR A 78 28.22 12.05 -5.40
C THR A 78 29.25 11.26 -4.61
N SER A 79 28.93 10.06 -4.11
CA SER A 79 29.86 9.26 -3.30
C SER A 79 30.87 8.42 -4.10
N VAL A 80 31.05 8.68 -5.41
CA VAL A 80 31.99 7.96 -6.30
C VAL A 80 33.10 8.88 -6.82
N VAL A 81 33.45 9.92 -6.07
CA VAL A 81 34.61 10.76 -6.40
C VAL A 81 35.43 10.99 -5.14
N TYR A 82 36.18 9.97 -4.70
CA TYR A 82 37.51 10.07 -4.08
C TYR A 82 38.21 8.70 -4.18
#